data_AF-A0A4Y2IM70-F1
#
_entry.id   AF-A0A4Y2IM70-F1
#
_cell.length_a   1.000
_cell.length_b   1.000
_cell.length_c   1.000
_cell.angle_alpha   90.00
_cell.angle_beta   90.00
_cell.angle_gamma   90.00
#
_symmetry.space_group_name_H-M   'P 1'
#
loop_
_entity.id
_entity.type
_entity.pdbx_description
1 polymer ?
#
loop_
_entity_poly.entity_id
_entity_poly.type
_entity_poly.pdbx_seq_one_letter_code
_entity_poly.pdbx_strand_id
1 'polypeptide(L)'
;MDQQVISNFKTLYTKHLFRGCFEVTENTNLTLREYWKDHFNIVVCIRMIDQAWLSVTTRTLTSAWKKLWPESVAERTFEGSEPEVPVEEEIVSLGKSMGLVMVERDVNELIEEHSQELTTEELQEL
;
A
#
# COMPACT_ATOMS: atom_id res chain seq x y z
N MET A 1 9.31 5.57 -12.91
CA MET A 1 9.90 5.32 -11.56
C MET A 1 9.95 3.80 -11.37
N ASP A 2 10.88 3.23 -10.59
CA ASP A 2 10.98 1.77 -10.44
C ASP A 2 9.62 1.16 -10.06
N GLN A 3 9.11 0.27 -10.92
CA GLN A 3 7.78 -0.29 -10.75
C GLN A 3 7.65 -1.09 -9.44
N GLN A 4 8.77 -1.61 -8.91
CA GLN A 4 8.78 -2.35 -7.65
C GLN A 4 8.71 -1.41 -6.43
N VAL A 5 9.40 -0.25 -6.44
CA VAL A 5 9.23 0.76 -5.38
C VAL A 5 7.79 1.26 -5.33
N ILE A 6 7.20 1.57 -6.49
CA ILE A 6 5.82 2.03 -6.58
C ILE A 6 4.86 0.94 -6.11
N SER A 7 5.00 -0.29 -6.61
CA SER A 7 4.16 -1.42 -6.21
C SER A 7 4.22 -1.66 -4.71
N ASN A 8 5.43 -1.73 -4.12
CA ASN A 8 5.61 -1.89 -2.68
C ASN A 8 4.95 -0.76 -1.87
N PHE A 9 5.10 0.49 -2.33
CA PHE A 9 4.45 1.63 -1.69
C PHE A 9 2.92 1.54 -1.78
N LYS A 10 2.37 1.23 -2.96
CA LYS A 10 0.93 1.04 -3.16
C LYS A 10 0.39 -0.07 -2.27
N THR A 11 1.08 -1.21 -2.16
CA THR A 11 0.71 -2.30 -1.25
C THR A 11 0.64 -1.83 0.20
N LEU A 12 1.65 -1.10 0.68
CA LEU A 12 1.69 -0.57 2.04
C LEU A 12 0.60 0.48 2.29
N TYR A 13 0.34 1.36 1.32
CA TYR A 13 -0.76 2.31 1.38
C TYR A 13 -2.11 1.59 1.48
N THR A 14 -2.35 0.57 0.65
CA THR A 14 -3.58 -0.24 0.70
C THR A 14 -3.73 -0.92 2.06
N LYS A 15 -2.65 -1.46 2.64
CA LYS A 15 -2.68 -2.02 4.00
C LYS A 15 -3.11 -0.99 5.04
N HIS A 16 -2.51 0.20 5.06
CA HIS A 16 -2.90 1.24 6.02
C HIS A 16 -4.34 1.71 5.79
N LEU A 17 -4.76 1.85 4.54
CA LEU A 17 -6.14 2.19 4.20
C LEU A 17 -7.12 1.18 4.79
N PHE A 18 -6.91 -0.11 4.54
CA PHE A 18 -7.77 -1.18 5.06
C PHE A 18 -7.74 -1.23 6.58
N ARG A 19 -6.58 -0.98 7.19
CA ARG A 19 -6.46 -0.93 8.65
C ARG A 19 -7.23 0.24 9.25
N GLY A 20 -7.11 1.45 8.68
CA GLY A 20 -7.86 2.61 9.14
C GLY A 20 -9.38 2.44 8.96
N CYS A 21 -9.80 1.86 7.84
CA CYS A 21 -11.19 1.48 7.63
C CYS A 21 -11.67 0.50 8.70
N PHE A 22 -10.90 -0.56 8.97
CA PHE A 22 -11.23 -1.56 9.98
C PHE A 22 -11.35 -0.92 11.36
N GLU A 23 -10.34 -0.14 11.79
CA GLU A 23 -10.32 0.55 13.07
C GLU A 23 -11.53 1.47 13.24
N VAL A 24 -11.95 2.19 12.20
CA VAL A 24 -13.17 3.03 12.29
C VAL A 24 -14.43 2.17 12.38
N THR A 25 -14.56 1.13 11.56
CA THR A 25 -15.75 0.26 11.59
C THR A 25 -15.86 -0.59 12.85
N GLU A 26 -14.75 -0.88 13.52
CA GLU A 26 -14.72 -1.65 14.78
C GLU A 26 -14.98 -0.74 15.99
N ASN A 27 -14.41 0.47 16.01
CA ASN A 27 -14.49 1.38 17.15
C ASN A 27 -15.69 2.35 17.09
N THR A 28 -16.46 2.34 16.00
CA THR A 28 -17.62 3.21 15.81
C THR A 28 -18.81 2.42 15.26
N ASN A 29 -20.00 3.02 15.24
CA ASN A 29 -21.19 2.42 14.63
C ASN A 29 -21.30 2.72 13.12
N LEU A 30 -20.24 3.25 12.49
CA LEU A 30 -20.25 3.58 11.07
C LEU A 30 -20.02 2.31 10.24
N THR A 31 -20.81 2.15 9.19
CA THR A 31 -20.50 1.21 8.12
C THR A 31 -19.31 1.72 7.30
N LEU A 32 -18.62 0.81 6.60
CA LEU A 32 -17.54 1.17 5.67
C LEU A 32 -18.00 2.21 4.63
N ARG A 33 -19.26 2.11 4.17
CA ARG A 33 -19.87 3.03 3.21
C ARG A 33 -20.05 4.44 3.78
N GLU A 34 -20.55 4.55 5.01
CA GLU A 34 -20.74 5.85 5.69
C GLU A 34 -19.38 6.49 5.98
N TYR A 35 -18.41 5.71 6.47
CA TYR A 35 -17.05 6.20 6.65
C TYR A 35 -16.47 6.75 5.35
N TRP A 36 -16.54 5.97 4.26
CA TRP A 36 -16.00 6.38 2.97
C TRP A 36 -16.65 7.66 2.43
N LYS A 37 -17.97 7.78 2.57
CA LYS A 37 -18.73 8.90 2.00
C LYS A 37 -18.61 10.18 2.82
N ASP A 38 -18.72 10.07 4.13
CA ASP A 38 -18.97 11.22 5.00
C ASP A 38 -17.73 11.62 5.84
N HIS A 39 -16.71 10.75 5.93
CA HIS A 39 -15.57 10.94 6.82
C HIS A 39 -14.20 10.82 6.14
N PHE A 40 -14.08 10.02 5.08
CA PHE A 40 -12.84 9.86 4.34
C PHE A 40 -12.55 11.10 3.50
N ASN A 41 -11.53 11.86 3.89
CA ASN A 41 -11.15 13.13 3.26
C ASN A 41 -9.64 13.19 2.99
N ILE A 42 -9.20 14.24 2.29
CA ILE A 42 -7.80 14.39 1.87
C ILE A 42 -6.79 14.35 3.02
N VAL A 43 -7.16 14.82 4.21
CA VAL A 43 -6.27 14.76 5.39
C VAL A 43 -6.06 13.31 5.84
N VAL A 44 -7.09 12.48 5.76
CA VAL A 44 -6.99 11.04 6.03
C VAL A 44 -6.05 10.39 5.00
N CYS A 45 -6.22 10.70 3.70
CA CYS A 45 -5.34 10.20 2.65
C CYS A 45 -3.87 10.55 2.89
N ILE A 46 -3.57 11.79 3.26
CA ILE A 46 -2.19 12.25 3.53
C ILE A 46 -1.58 11.48 4.71
N ARG A 47 -2.36 11.22 5.78
CA ARG A 47 -1.90 10.41 6.92
C ARG A 47 -1.60 8.97 6.52
N MET A 48 -2.42 8.39 5.64
CA MET A 48 -2.19 7.03 5.11
C MET A 48 -0.91 6.97 4.27
N ILE A 49 -0.64 8.01 3.46
CA ILE A 49 0.60 8.15 2.69
C ILE A 49 1.82 8.23 3.62
N ASP A 50 1.74 9.03 4.69
CA ASP A 50 2.80 9.15 5.69
C ASP A 50 3.09 7.81 6.38
N GLN A 51 2.05 7.11 6.83
CA GLN A 51 2.17 5.78 7.44
C GLN A 51 2.74 4.73 6.47
N ALA A 52 2.33 4.76 5.20
CA ALA A 52 2.87 3.89 4.17
C ALA A 52 4.37 4.13 3.97
N TRP A 53 4.81 5.38 3.88
CA TRP A 53 6.23 5.72 3.78
C TRP A 53 7.04 5.29 5.00
N LEU A 54 6.51 5.46 6.21
CA LEU A 54 7.15 4.99 7.44
C LEU A 54 7.27 3.46 7.49
N SER A 55 6.41 2.74 6.78
CA SER A 55 6.41 1.27 6.69
C SER A 55 7.31 0.74 5.58
N VAL A 56 7.82 1.62 4.70
CA VAL A 56 8.81 1.23 3.70
C VAL A 56 10.14 0.97 4.40
N THR A 57 10.53 -0.30 4.49
CA THR A 57 11.78 -0.67 5.14
C THR A 57 12.99 -0.34 4.27
N THR A 58 14.14 -0.11 4.89
CA THR A 58 15.42 0.00 4.19
C THR A 58 15.67 -1.24 3.33
N ARG A 59 15.33 -2.45 3.81
CA ARG A 59 15.46 -3.69 3.05
C ARG A 59 14.67 -3.65 1.74
N THR A 60 13.41 -3.20 1.80
CA THR A 60 12.53 -3.10 0.63
C THR A 60 13.09 -2.11 -0.39
N LEU A 61 13.52 -0.92 0.06
CA LEU A 61 14.16 0.07 -0.81
C LEU A 61 15.46 -0.47 -1.40
N THR A 62 16.35 -1.01 -0.58
CA THR A 62 17.63 -1.56 -1.01
C THR A 62 17.46 -2.71 -2.01
N SER A 63 16.45 -3.56 -1.83
CA SER A 63 16.12 -4.63 -2.79
C SER A 63 15.70 -4.07 -4.14
N ALA A 64 14.84 -3.05 -4.15
CA ALA A 64 14.39 -2.40 -5.38
C ALA A 64 15.54 -1.64 -6.07
N TRP A 65 16.33 -0.88 -5.31
CA TRP A 65 17.50 -0.17 -5.83
C TRP A 65 18.58 -1.13 -6.34
N LYS A 66 18.80 -2.28 -5.70
CA LYS A 66 19.77 -3.29 -6.17
C LYS A 66 19.41 -3.84 -7.56
N LYS A 67 18.12 -3.92 -7.89
CA LYS A 67 17.66 -4.40 -9.20
C LYS A 67 17.94 -3.38 -10.32
N LEU A 68 17.86 -2.08 -10.01
CA LEU A 68 18.14 -1.01 -10.98
C LEU A 68 19.62 -0.61 -11.04
N TRP A 69 20.27 -0.54 -9.88
CA TRP A 69 21.64 -0.09 -9.71
C TRP A 69 22.34 -0.93 -8.64
N PRO A 70 22.83 -2.14 -9.00
CA PRO A 70 23.47 -3.06 -8.07
C PRO A 70 24.66 -2.44 -7.31
N GLU A 71 25.47 -1.61 -7.98
CA GLU A 71 26.68 -0.98 -7.42
C GLU A 71 26.37 0.09 -6.36
N SER A 72 25.14 0.59 -6.31
CA SER A 72 24.71 1.57 -5.31
C SER A 72 24.38 0.95 -3.95
N VAL A 73 24.28 -0.39 -3.89
CA VAL A 73 23.82 -1.14 -2.73
C VAL A 73 24.96 -1.97 -2.13
N ALA A 74 25.28 -1.74 -0.85
CA ALA A 74 26.26 -2.54 -0.13
C ALA A 74 25.74 -3.96 0.17
N GLU A 75 26.58 -4.96 -0.02
CA GLU A 75 26.21 -6.39 0.00
C GLU A 75 25.78 -6.94 1.38
N ARG A 76 26.05 -6.20 2.47
CA ARG A 76 25.86 -6.66 3.86
C ARG A 76 24.48 -6.36 4.48
N THR A 77 23.51 -5.82 3.74
CA THR A 77 22.21 -5.40 4.30
C THR A 77 21.16 -6.51 4.48
N PHE A 78 21.49 -7.78 4.21
CA PHE A 78 20.50 -8.87 4.06
C PHE A 78 20.62 -10.00 5.09
N GLU A 79 21.25 -9.78 6.25
CA GLU A 79 21.25 -10.79 7.32
C GLU A 79 20.04 -10.62 8.25
N GLY A 80 19.12 -11.59 8.21
CA GLY A 80 18.14 -11.82 9.27
C GLY A 80 16.87 -10.98 9.19
N SER A 81 15.83 -11.53 8.59
CA SER A 81 14.45 -11.23 9.00
C SER A 81 13.63 -12.50 8.85
N GLU A 82 12.80 -12.78 9.85
CA GLU A 82 11.78 -13.82 9.79
C GLU A 82 10.90 -13.60 8.54
N PRO A 83 10.25 -14.66 8.01
CA PRO A 83 9.29 -14.49 6.93
C PRO A 83 8.17 -13.55 7.40
N GLU A 84 8.17 -12.31 6.92
CA GLU A 84 7.03 -11.41 7.05
C GLU A 84 5.83 -12.09 6.38
N VAL A 85 4.71 -12.14 7.08
CA VAL A 85 3.42 -12.50 6.48
C VAL A 85 3.22 -11.60 5.26
N PRO A 86 2.88 -12.14 4.08
CA PRO A 86 2.64 -11.32 2.89
C PRO A 86 1.64 -10.22 3.21
N VAL A 87 1.97 -8.98 2.84
CA VAL A 87 1.14 -7.81 3.16
C VAL A 87 -0.26 -7.95 2.56
N GLU A 88 -0.35 -8.64 1.42
CA GLU A 88 -1.57 -8.98 0.70
C GLU A 88 -2.48 -9.89 1.54
N GLU A 89 -1.93 -10.87 2.27
CA GLU A 89 -2.72 -11.75 3.16
C GLU A 89 -3.35 -10.96 4.31
N GLU A 90 -2.61 -10.00 4.88
CA GLU A 90 -3.12 -9.11 5.93
C GLU A 90 -4.25 -8.22 5.39
N ILE A 91 -4.09 -7.65 4.20
CA ILE A 91 -5.14 -6.85 3.53
C ILE A 91 -6.40 -7.69 3.30
N VAL A 92 -6.24 -8.93 2.81
CA VAL A 92 -7.36 -9.87 2.61
C VAL A 92 -8.06 -10.19 3.93
N SER A 93 -7.30 -10.43 5.00
CA SER A 93 -7.87 -10.67 6.33
C SER A 93 -8.67 -9.48 6.84
N LEU A 94 -8.14 -8.26 6.70
CA LEU A 94 -8.83 -7.01 7.07
C LEU A 94 -10.10 -6.79 6.23
N GLY A 95 -10.04 -7.05 4.92
CA GLY A 95 -11.21 -6.96 4.06
C GLY A 95 -12.33 -7.93 4.51
N LYS A 96 -11.95 -9.18 4.80
CA LYS A 96 -12.90 -10.20 5.28
C LYS A 96 -13.51 -9.85 6.64
N SER A 97 -12.74 -9.28 7.57
CA SER A 97 -13.27 -8.84 8.86
C SER A 97 -14.27 -7.69 8.73
N MET A 98 -14.11 -6.84 7.71
CA MET A 98 -15.08 -5.80 7.33
C MET A 98 -16.27 -6.32 6.50
N GLY A 99 -16.39 -7.64 6.28
CA GLY A 99 -17.48 -8.26 5.52
C GLY A 99 -17.32 -8.19 3.99
N LEU A 100 -16.12 -7.89 3.49
CA LEU A 100 -15.82 -7.92 2.06
C LEU A 100 -15.50 -9.35 1.61
N VAL A 101 -16.00 -9.73 0.43
CA VAL A 101 -15.60 -10.96 -0.25
C VAL A 101 -14.39 -10.63 -1.11
N MET A 102 -13.19 -10.94 -0.59
CA MET A 102 -11.92 -10.56 -1.22
C MET A 102 -10.89 -11.70 -1.18
N VAL A 103 -10.08 -11.79 -2.23
CA VAL A 103 -8.92 -12.68 -2.39
C VAL A 103 -7.68 -11.88 -2.76
N GLU A 104 -6.50 -12.49 -2.69
CA GLU A 104 -5.22 -11.81 -3.01
C GLU A 104 -5.19 -11.21 -4.42
N ARG A 105 -5.89 -11.84 -5.38
CA ARG A 105 -6.01 -11.30 -6.73
C ARG A 105 -6.65 -9.92 -6.74
N ASP A 106 -7.70 -9.71 -5.96
CA ASP A 106 -8.41 -8.42 -5.92
C ASP A 106 -7.49 -7.32 -5.38
N VAL A 107 -6.61 -7.67 -4.43
CA VAL A 107 -5.59 -6.75 -3.89
C VAL A 107 -4.55 -6.40 -4.96
N ASN A 108 -4.07 -7.41 -5.69
CA ASN A 108 -3.12 -7.19 -6.79
C ASN A 108 -3.73 -6.34 -7.92
N GLU A 109 -4.97 -6.62 -8.30
CA GLU A 109 -5.71 -5.83 -9.30
C GLU A 109 -5.84 -4.37 -8.84
N LEU A 110 -6.17 -4.12 -7.57
CA LEU A 110 -6.24 -2.78 -6.99
C LEU A 110 -4.88 -2.05 -6.98
N ILE A 111 -3.78 -2.76 -6.70
CA ILE A 111 -2.43 -2.20 -6.72
C ILE A 111 -1.98 -1.86 -8.14
N GLU A 112 -2.33 -2.71 -9.10
CA GLU A 112 -2.02 -2.53 -10.53
C GLU A 112 -2.95 -1.53 -11.21
N GLU A 113 -4.06 -1.17 -10.58
CA GLU A 113 -4.96 -0.11 -11.05
C GLU A 113 -4.17 1.20 -11.22
N HIS A 114 -4.41 1.87 -12.34
CA HIS A 114 -3.66 3.06 -12.78
C HIS A 114 -2.14 2.84 -12.87
N SER A 115 -1.71 1.67 -13.37
CA SER A 115 -0.31 1.40 -13.72
C SER A 115 0.15 2.05 -15.03
N GLN A 116 -0.79 2.53 -15.85
CA GLN A 116 -0.46 3.38 -17.01
C GLN A 116 0.15 4.68 -16.51
N GLU A 117 1.38 4.97 -16.91
CA GLU A 117 1.99 6.27 -16.70
C GLU A 117 1.14 7.30 -17.45
N LEU A 118 0.78 8.39 -16.76
CA LEU A 118 0.15 9.54 -17.41
C LEU A 118 1.06 10.00 -18.55
N THR A 119 0.45 10.21 -19.71
CA THR A 119 1.12 10.86 -20.84
C THR A 119 1.52 12.29 -20.47
N THR A 120 2.43 12.87 -21.25
CA THR A 120 2.89 14.25 -20.98
C THR A 120 1.73 15.24 -21.12
N GLU A 121 0.79 14.92 -22.00
CA GLU A 121 -0.44 15.63 -22.27
C GLU A 121 -1.40 15.56 -21.08
N GLU A 122 -1.65 14.37 -20.52
CA GLU A 122 -2.50 14.20 -19.33
C GLU A 122 -1.92 14.88 -18.08
N LEU A 123 -0.58 14.92 -17.95
CA LEU A 123 0.10 15.65 -16.87
C LEU A 123 -0.09 17.17 -16.95
N GLN A 124 -0.29 17.73 -18.15
CA GLN A 124 -0.55 19.16 -18.33
C GLN A 124 -1.99 19.54 -18.01
N GLU A 125 -2.91 18.57 -18.00
CA GLU A 125 -4.34 18.79 -17.73
C GLU A 125 -4.73 18.59 -16.26
N LEU A 126 -3.78 18.23 -15.39
CA LEU A 126 -3.94 18.16 -13.92
C LEU A 126 -3.74 19.52 -13.24
#